data_AF-X0Y250-F1
#
_entry.id   AF-X0Y250-F1
#
_cell.length_a   1.000
_cell.length_b   1.000
_cell.length_c   1.000
_cell.angle_alpha   90.00
_cell.angle_beta   90.00
_cell.angle_gamma   90.00
#
_symmetry.space_group_name_H-M   'P 1'
#
loop_
_entity.id
_entity.type
_entity.pdbx_description
1 polymer ?
#
loop_
_entity_poly.entity_id
_entity_poly.type
_entity_poly.pdbx_seq_one_letter_code
_entity_poly.pdbx_strand_id
1 'polypeptide(L)' 'MHKSLERTVAQGLEQISAYMDRCGTDEGHLVIFDRSKEKNWDEKIFQREEEYQGRMIKVWGM' A
#
# COMPACT_ATOMS: atom_id res chain seq x y z
N MET A 1 -14.20 -6.18 11.14
CA MET A 1 -13.58 -4.83 11.23
C MET A 1 -12.44 -4.71 10.20
N HIS A 2 -12.75 -4.52 8.91
CA HIS A 2 -11.73 -4.38 7.83
C HIS A 2 -11.39 -2.93 7.46
N LYS A 3 -12.09 -1.95 8.05
CA LYS A 3 -12.00 -0.53 7.68
C LYS A 3 -10.61 0.11 7.90
N SER A 4 -9.73 -0.50 8.68
CA SER A 4 -8.41 0.07 8.97
C SER A 4 -7.41 -0.15 7.84
N LEU A 5 -7.35 -1.35 7.25
CA LEU A 5 -6.34 -1.66 6.22
C LEU A 5 -6.62 -0.91 4.93
N GLU A 6 -7.85 -0.93 4.43
CA GLU A 6 -8.23 -0.22 3.21
C GLU A 6 -8.00 1.29 3.34
N ARG A 7 -8.29 1.86 4.52
CA ARG A 7 -7.99 3.26 4.81
C ARG A 7 -6.48 3.52 4.82
N THR A 8 -5.68 2.65 5.43
CA THR A 8 -4.22 2.76 5.44
C THR A 8 -3.64 2.67 4.03
N VAL A 9 -4.16 1.77 3.19
CA VAL A 9 -3.78 1.68 1.76
C VAL A 9 -4.12 2.98 1.06
N ALA A 10 -5.36 3.48 1.16
CA ALA A 10 -5.77 4.71 0.49
C ALA A 10 -4.92 5.93 0.87
N GLN A 11 -4.62 6.10 2.17
CA GLN A 11 -3.73 7.17 2.64
C GLN A 11 -2.29 6.98 2.14
N GLY A 12 -1.80 5.73 2.10
CA GLY A 12 -0.49 5.41 1.57
C GLY A 12 -0.36 5.67 0.07
N LEU A 13 -1.41 5.38 -0.72
CA LEU A 13 -1.48 5.66 -2.14
C LEU A 13 -1.44 7.16 -2.45
N GLU A 14 -2.17 7.98 -1.68
CA GLU A 14 -2.12 9.44 -1.78
C GLU A 14 -0.70 9.96 -1.50
N GLN A 15 -0.06 9.48 -0.43
CA GLN A 15 1.29 9.88 -0.05
C GLN A 15 2.33 9.48 -1.10
N ILE A 16 2.33 8.21 -1.54
CA ILE A 16 3.31 7.73 -2.50
C ILE A 16 3.12 8.39 -3.87
N SER A 17 1.89 8.71 -4.29
CA SER A 17 1.67 9.48 -5.52
C SER A 17 2.34 10.86 -5.47
N ALA A 18 2.24 11.57 -4.33
CA ALA A 18 2.92 12.84 -4.15
C ALA A 18 4.45 12.72 -4.18
N TYR A 19 5.00 11.63 -3.62
CA TYR A 19 6.44 11.34 -3.70
C TYR A 19 6.87 10.99 -5.14
N MET A 20 6.09 10.18 -5.85
CA MET A 20 6.36 9.80 -7.23
C MET A 20 6.36 11.02 -8.16
N ASP A 21 5.42 11.96 -7.94
CA ASP A 21 5.35 13.21 -8.68
C ASP A 21 6.61 14.06 -8.49
N ARG A 22 7.05 14.19 -7.24
CA ARG A 22 8.26 14.94 -6.88
C ARG A 22 9.54 14.28 -7.38
N CYS A 23 9.56 12.95 -7.44
CA CYS A 23 10.72 12.17 -7.89
C CYS A 23 10.73 11.94 -9.41
N GLY A 24 9.64 12.21 -10.12
CA GLY A 24 9.51 11.94 -11.56
C GLY A 24 9.61 10.46 -11.91
N THR A 25 9.06 9.58 -11.07
CA THR A 25 9.09 8.12 -11.26
C THR A 25 7.69 7.58 -11.50
N ASP A 26 7.59 6.56 -12.35
CA ASP A 26 6.33 5.88 -12.67
C ASP A 26 6.07 4.63 -11.81
N GLU A 27 7.07 4.20 -11.05
CA GLU A 27 6.98 3.05 -10.14
C GLU A 27 7.08 3.47 -8.67
N GLY A 28 6.15 2.96 -7.86
CA GLY A 28 6.10 3.16 -6.41
C GLY A 28 5.94 1.84 -5.66
N HIS A 29 6.56 1.72 -4.49
CA HIS A 29 6.40 0.57 -3.59
C HIS A 29 5.85 1.04 -2.24
N LEU A 30 4.65 0.60 -1.89
CA LEU A 30 3.99 0.87 -0.62
C LEU A 30 4.08 -0.37 0.28
N VAL A 31 4.65 -0.25 1.47
CA VAL A 31 4.79 -1.35 2.43
C VAL A 31 3.94 -1.06 3.67
N ILE A 32 3.05 -1.99 4.03
CA ILE A 32 2.10 -1.85 5.13
C ILE A 32 2.38 -2.91 6.18
N PHE A 33 2.57 -2.47 7.42
CA PHE A 33 2.82 -3.33 8.57
C PHE A 33 1.54 -3.50 9.42
N ASP A 34 0.91 -4.67 9.35
CA ASP A 34 -0.27 -5.03 10.15
C ASP A 34 0.17 -5.64 11.49
N ARG A 35 0.12 -4.82 12.55
CA ARG A 35 0.49 -5.21 13.92
C ARG A 35 -0.62 -5.95 14.68
N SER A 36 -1.72 -6.30 14.02
CA SER A 36 -2.86 -6.95 14.69
C SER A 36 -2.47 -8.34 15.15
N LYS A 37 -2.67 -8.67 16.43
CA LYS A 37 -2.38 -10.02 16.96
C LYS A 37 -3.43 -11.06 16.56
N GLU A 38 -4.57 -10.59 16.05
CA GLU A 38 -5.72 -11.42 15.68
C GLU A 38 -5.59 -12.05 14.29
N LYS A 39 -4.74 -11.50 13.42
CA LYS A 39 -4.51 -12.01 12.07
C LYS A 39 -3.32 -12.95 12.02
N ASN A 40 -3.47 -14.05 11.27
CA ASN A 40 -2.37 -14.95 10.96
C ASN A 40 -1.39 -14.28 9.99
N TRP A 41 -0.12 -14.70 10.05
CA TRP A 41 0.93 -14.20 9.15
C TRP A 41 0.61 -14.40 7.67
N ASP A 42 -0.06 -15.50 7.33
CA ASP A 42 -0.50 -15.78 5.96
C ASP A 42 -1.45 -14.69 5.41
N GLU A 43 -2.31 -14.14 6.26
CA GLU A 43 -3.21 -13.04 5.87
C GLU A 43 -2.53 -11.66 5.83
N LYS A 44 -1.37 -11.54 6.49
CA LYS A 44 -0.60 -10.30 6.52
C LYS A 44 0.35 -10.18 5.36
N ILE A 45 0.97 -11.30 4.97
CA ILE A 45 1.95 -11.34 3.91
C ILE A 45 1.23 -11.44 2.57
N PHE A 46 1.11 -10.31 1.88
CA PHE A 46 0.51 -10.27 0.55
C PHE A 46 1.25 -9.27 -0.34
N GLN A 47 1.15 -9.48 -1.65
CA GLN A 47 1.57 -8.50 -2.66
C GLN A 47 0.40 -8.24 -3.60
N ARG A 48 0.18 -6.98 -3.97
CA ARG A 48 -0.81 -6.56 -4.96
C ARG A 48 -0.29 -5.38 -5.76
N GLU A 49 -0.77 -5.26 -6.99
CA GLU A 49 -0.48 -4.13 -7.87
C GLU A 49 -1.74 -3.29 -7.98
N GLU A 50 -1.60 -2.00 -7.71
CA GLU A 50 -2.67 -1.01 -7.80
C GLU A 50 -2.26 0.06 -8.80
N GLU A 51 -3.14 0.36 -9.75
CA GLU A 51 -2.98 1.51 -10.62
C GLU A 51 -3.58 2.75 -9.93
N TYR A 52 -2.77 3.79 -9.77
CA TYR A 52 -3.22 5.06 -9.20
C TYR A 52 -2.74 6.21 -10.06
N GLN A 53 -3.68 6.98 -10.61
CA GLN A 53 -3.41 8.12 -11.49
C GLN A 53 -2.52 7.76 -12.71
N GLY A 54 -2.70 6.56 -13.26
CA GLY A 54 -1.93 6.06 -14.41
C GLY A 54 -0.51 5.57 -14.07
N ARG A 55 -0.17 5.47 -12.78
CA ARG A 55 1.11 4.95 -12.29
C ARG A 55 0.89 3.60 -11.59
N MET A 56 1.89 2.71 -11.71
CA MET A 56 1.84 1.38 -11.11
C MET A 56 2.46 1.41 -9.72
N ILE A 57 1.67 1.05 -8.69
CA ILE A 57 2.12 0.99 -7.30
C ILE A 57 2.01 -0.45 -6.79
N LYS A 58 3.13 -0.99 -6.31
CA LYS A 58 3.17 -2.30 -5.64
C LYS A 58 2.90 -2.13 -4.15
N VAL A 59 1.84 -2.75 -3.67
CA VAL A 59 1.46 -2.77 -2.26
C VAL A 59 1.87 -4.10 -1.62
N TRP A 60 2.65 -4.01 -0.56
CA TRP A 60 3.16 -5.14 0.22
C TRP A 60 2.54 -5.11 1.60
N GLY A 61 1.95 -6.22 2.03
CA GLY A 61 1.54 -6.44 3.41
C GLY A 61 2.57 -7.26 4.17
N MET A 62 2.77 -6.94 5.44
CA MET A 62 3.58 -7.71 6.40
C MET A 62 3.09 -7.58 7.83
#